data_AF-A0A0D8BTH5-F1
#
_entry.id   AF-A0A0D8BTH5-F1
#
_cell.length_a   1.000
_cell.length_b   1.000
_cell.length_c   1.000
_cell.angle_alpha   90.00
_cell.angle_beta   90.00
_cell.angle_gamma   90.00
#
_symmetry.space_group_name_H-M   'P 1'
#
loop_
_entity.id
_entity.type
_entity.pdbx_description
1 polymer ?
#
loop_
_entity_poly.entity_id
_entity_poly.type
_entity_poly.pdbx_seq_one_letter_code
_entity_poly.pdbx_strand_id
1 'polypeptide(L)' 'MRNSPERFDGGTVMAIGDNGVIASGTVVMKDVPANAVVSGSPAKIIK' A
#
# COMPACT_ATOMS: atom_id res chain seq x y z
N MET A 1 22.98 -3.69 10.80
CA MET A 1 22.48 -2.49 10.11
C MET A 1 21.00 -2.69 9.83
N ARG A 2 20.10 -1.90 10.44
CA ARG A 2 18.65 -2.04 10.23
C ARG A 2 18.30 -1.21 9.00
N ASN A 3 17.77 -1.85 7.96
CA ASN A 3 17.19 -1.18 6.80
C ASN A 3 15.91 -0.47 7.27
N SER A 4 16.05 0.78 7.66
CA SER A 4 14.92 1.69 7.80
C SER A 4 14.63 2.22 6.39
N PRO A 5 13.43 2.03 5.81
CA PRO A 5 13.13 2.59 4.51
C PRO A 5 13.27 4.12 4.60
N GLU A 6 14.17 4.68 3.80
CA GLU A 6 14.37 6.12 3.66
C GLU A 6 13.02 6.82 3.47
N ARG A 7 12.63 7.62 4.47
CA ARG A 7 11.44 8.44 4.36
C ARG A 7 11.74 9.57 3.37
N PHE A 8 11.08 9.52 2.22
CA PHE A 8 11.05 10.58 1.23
C PHE A 8 10.46 11.86 1.85
N ASP A 9 11.35 12.75 2.32
CA ASP A 9 11.32 14.22 2.18
C ASP A 9 9.98 14.99 2.27
N GLY A 10 9.00 14.52 3.04
CA GLY A 10 7.82 15.29 3.45
C GLY A 10 6.45 14.66 3.14
N GLY A 11 6.40 13.45 2.57
CA GLY A 11 5.17 12.69 2.33
C GLY A 11 5.01 11.48 3.27
N THR A 12 3.76 11.05 3.50
CA THR A 12 3.51 9.75 4.15
C THR A 12 3.70 8.65 3.12
N VAL A 13 4.61 7.71 3.38
CA VAL A 13 4.79 6.49 2.59
C VAL A 13 3.82 5.41 3.08
N MET A 14 3.12 4.75 2.16
CA MET A 14 2.27 3.59 2.45
C MET A 14 2.96 2.34 1.93
N ALA A 15 2.98 1.29 2.75
CA ALA A 15 3.59 0.02 2.38
C ALA A 15 2.58 -0.88 1.64
N ILE A 16 3.04 -1.55 0.60
CA ILE A 16 2.32 -2.64 -0.07
C ILE A 16 3.05 -3.93 0.29
N GLY A 17 2.34 -4.85 0.94
CA GLY A 17 2.88 -6.15 1.28
C GLY A 17 3.17 -7.01 0.05
N ASP A 18 4.02 -8.01 0.24
CA ASP A 18 4.42 -8.93 -0.83
C ASP A 18 3.21 -9.58 -1.51
N ASN A 19 3.26 -9.68 -2.83
CA ASN A 19 2.18 -10.19 -3.69
C ASN A 19 0.85 -9.43 -3.57
N GLY A 20 0.83 -8.22 -3.00
CA GLY A 20 -0.35 -7.37 -2.98
C GLY A 20 -0.76 -6.94 -4.39
N VAL A 21 -2.07 -6.94 -4.68
CA VAL A 21 -2.61 -6.53 -5.99
C VAL A 21 -3.49 -5.30 -5.82
N ILE A 22 -3.23 -4.27 -6.63
CA ILE A 22 -3.99 -3.01 -6.63
C ILE A 22 -4.76 -2.90 -7.95
N ALA A 23 -6.08 -2.76 -7.88
CA ALA A 23 -6.89 -2.54 -9.08
C ALA A 23 -6.64 -1.15 -9.68
N SER A 24 -6.82 -1.01 -10.99
CA SER A 24 -6.72 0.29 -11.68
C SER A 24 -7.66 1.34 -11.06
N GLY A 25 -7.20 2.58 -10.95
CA GLY A 25 -7.98 3.70 -10.39
C GLY A 25 -8.16 3.69 -8.87
N THR A 26 -7.41 2.85 -8.16
CA THR A 26 -7.48 2.73 -6.69
C THR A 26 -6.67 3.83 -6.01
N VAL A 27 -7.23 4.45 -4.96
CA VAL A 27 -6.51 5.42 -4.12
C VAL A 27 -6.26 4.81 -2.75
N VAL A 28 -5.00 4.47 -2.50
CA VAL A 28 -4.54 3.83 -1.27
C VAL A 28 -4.22 4.90 -0.23
N MET A 29 -4.95 4.88 0.89
CA MET A 29 -4.77 5.81 2.01
C MET A 29 -4.19 5.14 3.27
N LYS A 30 -3.98 3.81 3.23
CA LYS A 30 -3.49 2.97 4.34
C LYS A 30 -2.64 1.84 3.77
N ASP A 31 -1.81 1.23 4.61
CA ASP A 31 -0.98 0.09 4.21
C ASP A 31 -1.83 -1.09 3.70
N VAL A 32 -1.29 -1.81 2.72
CA VAL A 32 -1.92 -3.00 2.11
C VAL A 32 -1.23 -4.26 2.63
N PRO A 33 -1.96 -5.21 3.23
CA PRO A 33 -1.38 -6.47 3.70
C PRO A 33 -0.79 -7.33 2.57
N ALA A 34 0.13 -8.23 2.92
CA ALA A 34 0.64 -9.23 1.98
C ALA A 34 -0.48 -10.16 1.49
N ASN A 35 -0.42 -10.55 0.21
CA ASN A 35 -1.40 -11.40 -0.48
C ASN A 35 -2.85 -10.86 -0.50
N ALA A 36 -3.05 -9.57 -0.22
CA ALA A 36 -4.37 -8.93 -0.30
C ALA A 36 -4.61 -8.31 -1.69
N VAL A 37 -5.87 -8.25 -2.09
CA VAL A 37 -6.30 -7.50 -3.27
C VAL A 37 -7.14 -6.31 -2.83
N VAL A 38 -6.79 -5.10 -3.28
CA VAL A 38 -7.52 -3.87 -2.94
C VAL A 38 -8.09 -3.14 -4.15
N SER A 39 -9.23 -2.47 -3.98
CA SER A 39 -9.84 -1.61 -4.99
C SER A 39 -10.61 -0.41 -4.43
N GLY A 40 -10.85 0.59 -5.28
CA GLY A 40 -11.72 1.73 -5.00
C GLY A 40 -11.01 2.97 -4.44
N SER A 41 -11.80 3.99 -4.12
CA SER A 41 -11.33 5.23 -3.49
C SER A 41 -12.32 5.65 -2.39
N PRO A 42 -11.98 5.49 -1.09
CA PRO A 42 -10.74 4.93 -0.56
C PRO A 42 -10.62 3.41 -0.82
N ALA A 43 -9.38 2.92 -0.96
CA ALA A 43 -9.10 1.50 -1.17
C ALA A 43 -9.69 0.60 -0.07
N LYS A 44 -10.30 -0.52 -0.47
CA LYS A 44 -10.82 -1.57 0.41
C LYS A 44 -10.30 -2.93 -0.04
N ILE A 45 -10.09 -3.84 0.92
CA ILE A 45 -9.74 -5.24 0.63
C ILE A 45 -10.97 -5.92 0.01
N ILE A 46 -10.77 -6.52 -1.15
CA ILE A 46 -11.80 -7.28 -1.89
C ILE A 46 -11.48 -8.78 -1.97
N LYS A 47 -10.27 -9.19 -1.59
CA LYS A 47 -9.84 -10.57 -1.41
C LYS A 47 -8.65 -10.63 -0.47
#